data_AF-A0A0D2ZTN4-F1
#
_entry.id   AF-A0A0D2ZTN4-F1
#
_cell.length_a   1.000
_cell.length_b   1.000
_cell.length_c   1.000
_cell.angle_alpha   90.00
_cell.angle_beta   90.00
_cell.angle_gamma   90.00
#
_symmetry.space_group_name_H-M   'P 1'
#
loop_
_entity.id
_entity.type
_entity.pdbx_description
1 polymer ?
#
loop_
_entity_poly.entity_id
_entity_poly.type
_entity_poly.pdbx_seq_one_letter_code
_entity_poly.pdbx_strand_id
1 'polypeptide(L)'
;IVLSILPREAVSEHPKLIIDLADELTNIENFHSALKYYLLAINDTLNNGYLLVKAARCYMSLEKREQAIVFYYRALNELSDPIDARITLASLLLEDGKRDEAISVLSPPENPDLDTSKQKAWWKKRKIRMHLCQIYHSEGMLEEFANTALQLVLKWVWRRTVKGKRKRSVLSELQRNRRRRRPRDPQASELRGGPKKWRKNRATLNETKRIRERSAIKAHNEDMCSDSEEEAIKDEEYHRLFVDLCKALASLQRYWEALEIVNLARRLDAKMLPVEKKKELQSLGAKISCDTMDPKQWFDCVRSVIQQHPYRLNAWNCYYKVISRLGKRASSEAKFMHHLRSKYRDCVPPILIAGHHFTVTSRHQDAAREYLEAYKLMPDSPLINLCVGAALINLALGFRLKNRHECLAQGFAFLYNNIRICSNSQEALYNVARAYHHVGLVTHAASYYEKVLAIYEKEYPMPKLTNEDPNVGEERKPVNCDLRKEAAHNLHLIYKHSGAFDLARQVLKDHCTF
;
A
#
# COMPACT_ATOMS: atom_id res chain seq x y z
N ILE A 1 54.14 0.03 37.47
CA ILE A 1 55.11 -0.91 38.12
C ILE A 1 54.66 -1.32 39.53
N VAL A 2 53.91 -0.50 40.29
CA VAL A 2 53.51 -0.83 41.69
C VAL A 2 52.36 -1.87 41.82
N LEU A 3 51.65 -2.23 40.75
CA LEU A 3 50.46 -3.11 40.81
C LEU A 3 50.72 -4.59 40.44
N SER A 4 51.95 -4.98 40.10
CA SER A 4 52.15 -6.25 39.36
C SER A 4 51.96 -7.54 40.15
N ILE A 5 51.81 -7.52 41.48
CA ILE A 5 51.66 -8.75 42.27
C ILE A 5 50.78 -8.47 43.50
N LEU A 6 49.46 -8.55 43.34
CA LEU A 6 48.59 -8.84 44.48
C LEU A 6 48.72 -10.35 44.77
N PRO A 7 49.02 -10.76 46.02
CA PRO A 7 49.04 -12.17 46.40
C PRO A 7 47.68 -12.81 46.10
N ARG A 8 47.66 -14.07 45.63
CA ARG A 8 46.41 -14.83 45.42
C ARG A 8 45.52 -14.84 46.67
N GLU A 9 46.13 -14.75 47.86
CA GLU A 9 45.43 -14.66 49.14
C GLU A 9 44.64 -13.35 49.29
N ALA A 10 45.21 -12.21 48.91
CA ALA A 10 44.52 -10.91 48.93
C ALA A 10 43.38 -10.83 47.90
N VAL A 11 43.46 -11.64 46.84
CA VAL A 11 42.44 -11.75 45.79
C VAL A 11 41.20 -12.48 46.30
N SER A 12 41.40 -13.54 47.09
CA SER A 12 40.35 -14.32 47.75
C SER A 12 39.59 -13.54 48.83
N GLU A 13 40.26 -12.67 49.58
CA GLU A 13 39.64 -11.95 50.71
C GLU A 13 38.81 -10.73 50.29
N HIS A 14 39.12 -10.07 49.16
CA HIS A 14 38.47 -8.83 48.74
C HIS A 14 38.11 -8.75 47.23
N PRO A 15 37.20 -9.62 46.74
CA PRO A 15 36.84 -9.67 45.31
C PRO A 15 36.25 -8.37 44.75
N LYS A 16 35.60 -7.55 45.59
CA LYS A 16 35.02 -6.24 45.17
C LYS A 16 36.10 -5.23 44.79
N LEU A 17 37.17 -5.13 45.59
CA LEU A 17 38.27 -4.18 45.35
C LEU A 17 39.02 -4.48 44.04
N ILE A 18 39.07 -5.74 43.65
CA ILE A 18 39.72 -6.18 42.40
C ILE A 18 38.88 -5.80 41.19
N ILE A 19 37.56 -5.91 41.31
CA ILE A 19 36.62 -5.47 40.27
C ILE A 19 36.72 -3.95 40.10
N ASP A 20 36.76 -3.20 41.21
CA ASP A 20 36.89 -1.74 41.17
C ASP A 20 38.24 -1.31 40.57
N LEU A 21 39.33 -2.01 40.91
CA LEU A 21 40.64 -1.79 40.29
C LEU A 21 40.63 -2.08 38.79
N ALA A 22 39.96 -3.16 38.36
CA ALA A 22 39.84 -3.52 36.95
C ALA A 22 38.98 -2.51 36.18
N ASP A 23 37.91 -1.99 36.79
CA ASP A 23 37.08 -0.92 36.24
C ASP A 23 37.89 0.36 36.05
N GLU A 24 38.70 0.75 37.04
CA GLU A 24 39.55 1.94 36.94
C GLU A 24 40.65 1.78 35.88
N LEU A 25 41.25 0.59 35.77
CA LEU A 25 42.20 0.28 34.69
C LEU A 25 41.55 0.30 33.31
N THR A 26 40.27 -0.07 33.21
CA THR A 26 39.49 0.03 31.97
C THR A 26 39.23 1.49 31.60
N ASN A 27 38.95 2.35 32.60
CA ASN A 27 38.79 3.80 32.40
C ASN A 27 40.09 4.48 31.93
N ILE A 28 41.25 3.97 32.36
CA ILE A 28 42.58 4.44 31.95
C ILE A 28 43.03 3.81 30.59
N GLU A 29 42.14 3.10 29.89
CA GLU A 29 42.40 2.41 28.62
C GLU A 29 43.50 1.32 28.69
N ASN A 30 43.87 0.87 29.89
CA ASN A 30 44.84 -0.22 30.09
C ASN A 30 44.15 -1.58 30.10
N PHE A 31 43.63 -1.98 28.94
CA PHE A 31 42.82 -3.19 28.76
C PHE A 31 43.57 -4.49 29.06
N HIS A 32 44.89 -4.52 28.85
CA HIS A 32 45.69 -5.72 29.09
C HIS A 32 45.79 -6.07 30.58
N SER A 33 45.99 -5.04 31.41
CA SER A 33 46.04 -5.20 32.87
C SER A 33 44.65 -5.45 33.44
N ALA A 34 43.65 -4.68 32.99
CA ALA A 34 42.25 -4.85 33.39
C ALA A 34 41.73 -6.27 33.14
N LEU A 35 42.03 -6.85 31.97
CA LEU A 35 41.65 -8.21 31.61
C LEU A 35 42.22 -9.25 32.59
N LYS A 36 43.48 -9.10 33.01
CA LYS A 36 44.12 -10.01 33.97
C LYS A 36 43.37 -10.03 35.30
N TYR A 37 42.96 -8.86 35.80
CA TYR A 37 42.21 -8.75 37.05
C TYR A 37 40.76 -9.25 36.91
N TYR A 38 40.09 -9.01 35.77
CA TYR A 38 38.78 -9.60 35.52
C TYR A 38 38.82 -11.14 35.45
N LEU A 39 39.84 -11.73 34.81
CA LEU A 39 40.01 -13.19 34.75
C LEU A 39 40.28 -13.80 36.13
N LEU A 40 41.05 -13.11 36.98
CA LEU A 40 41.26 -13.52 38.37
C LEU A 40 39.95 -13.48 39.17
N ALA A 41 39.17 -12.41 39.03
CA ALA A 41 37.88 -12.28 39.70
C ALA A 41 36.85 -13.34 39.26
N ILE A 42 36.87 -13.76 37.98
CA ILE A 42 35.98 -14.80 37.44
C ILE A 42 36.28 -16.19 38.03
N ASN A 43 37.54 -16.48 38.39
CA ASN A 43 37.92 -17.80 38.90
C ASN A 43 37.56 -18.00 40.39
N ASP A 44 37.56 -16.93 41.19
CA ASP A 44 37.31 -17.01 42.65
C ASP A 44 35.87 -16.70 43.05
N THR A 45 35.11 -15.95 42.24
CA THR A 45 33.72 -15.61 42.53
C THR A 45 32.74 -16.51 41.79
N LEU A 46 31.61 -16.86 42.42
CA LEU A 46 30.46 -17.49 41.75
C LEU A 46 30.16 -16.71 40.46
N ASN A 47 30.37 -17.38 39.30
CA ASN A 47 30.22 -16.87 37.92
C ASN A 47 29.28 -15.66 37.80
N ASN A 48 29.82 -14.44 37.91
CA ASN A 48 29.02 -13.24 37.72
C ASN A 48 28.99 -12.87 36.23
N GLY A 49 27.83 -13.04 35.58
CA GLY A 49 27.64 -12.75 34.15
C GLY A 49 28.06 -11.34 33.73
N TYR A 50 27.99 -10.35 34.62
CA TYR A 50 28.43 -8.98 34.33
C TYR A 50 29.95 -8.84 34.20
N LEU A 51 30.73 -9.63 34.96
CA LEU A 51 32.19 -9.63 34.87
C LEU A 51 32.66 -10.26 33.54
N LEU A 52 31.96 -11.30 33.07
CA LEU A 52 32.23 -11.91 31.77
C LEU A 52 32.01 -10.92 30.61
N VAL A 53 30.98 -10.06 30.68
CA VAL A 53 30.77 -8.99 29.69
C VAL A 53 31.89 -7.95 29.73
N LYS A 54 32.36 -7.56 30.93
CA LYS A 54 33.48 -6.61 31.06
C LYS A 54 34.78 -7.19 30.50
N ALA A 55 35.06 -8.47 30.76
CA ALA A 55 36.18 -9.17 30.14
C ALA A 55 36.05 -9.24 28.61
N ALA A 56 34.85 -9.52 28.08
CA ALA A 56 34.59 -9.54 26.64
C ALA A 56 34.85 -8.15 26.00
N ARG A 57 34.46 -7.05 26.66
CA ARG A 57 34.77 -5.67 26.21
C ARG A 57 36.27 -5.38 26.20
N CYS A 58 37.02 -5.90 27.16
CA CYS A 58 38.49 -5.79 27.17
C CYS A 58 39.09 -6.56 25.98
N TYR A 59 38.62 -7.77 25.69
CA TYR A 59 39.05 -8.53 24.52
C TYR A 59 38.72 -7.83 23.20
N MET A 60 37.54 -7.19 23.10
CA MET A 60 37.16 -6.35 21.95
C MET A 60 38.14 -5.19 21.75
N SER A 61 38.50 -4.50 22.84
CA SER A 61 39.42 -3.35 22.80
C SER A 61 40.87 -3.77 22.48
N LEU A 62 41.21 -5.04 22.72
CA LEU A 62 42.50 -5.65 22.37
C LEU A 62 42.52 -6.31 20.98
N GLU A 63 41.48 -6.07 20.15
CA GLU A 63 41.30 -6.67 18.82
C GLU A 63 41.21 -8.22 18.79
N LYS A 64 41.04 -8.88 19.94
CA LYS A 64 40.91 -10.34 20.05
C LYS A 64 39.44 -10.76 19.99
N ARG A 65 38.84 -10.62 18.80
CA ARG A 65 37.40 -10.84 18.55
C ARG A 65 36.91 -12.24 18.89
N GLU A 66 37.61 -13.29 18.46
CA GLU A 66 37.21 -14.69 18.71
C GLU A 66 37.03 -14.97 20.22
N GLN A 67 37.95 -14.44 21.02
CA GLN A 67 37.91 -14.58 22.48
C GLN A 67 36.73 -13.80 23.06
N ALA A 68 36.47 -12.58 22.57
CA ALA A 68 35.31 -11.81 23.01
C ALA A 68 33.98 -12.56 22.78
N ILE A 69 33.79 -13.19 21.63
CA ILE A 69 32.59 -13.97 21.28
C ILE A 69 32.37 -15.12 22.29
N VAL A 70 33.43 -15.87 22.61
CA VAL A 70 33.37 -16.97 23.60
C VAL A 70 32.95 -16.45 24.98
N PHE A 71 33.51 -15.34 25.43
CA PHE A 71 33.14 -14.72 26.71
C PHE A 71 31.71 -14.18 26.71
N TYR A 72 31.22 -13.65 25.57
CA TYR A 72 29.82 -13.24 25.44
C TYR A 72 28.86 -14.44 25.52
N TYR A 73 29.11 -15.55 24.83
CA TYR A 73 28.29 -16.77 24.95
C TYR A 73 28.25 -17.27 26.39
N ARG A 74 29.40 -17.27 27.08
CA ARG A 74 29.50 -17.68 28.47
C ARG A 74 28.72 -16.73 29.40
N ALA A 75 28.71 -15.44 29.10
CA ALA A 75 27.93 -14.45 29.85
C ALA A 75 26.41 -14.65 29.71
N LEU A 76 25.92 -15.12 28.55
CA LEU A 76 24.48 -15.30 28.32
C LEU A 76 23.83 -16.31 29.27
N ASN A 77 24.58 -17.30 29.75
CA ASN A 77 24.07 -18.35 30.65
C ASN A 77 23.92 -17.85 32.11
N GLU A 78 24.67 -16.82 32.50
CA GLU A 78 24.80 -16.35 33.88
C GLU A 78 24.09 -15.00 34.12
N LEU A 79 23.71 -14.29 33.05
CA LEU A 79 23.09 -12.97 33.12
C LEU A 79 21.59 -13.02 33.44
N SER A 80 21.16 -12.20 34.40
CA SER A 80 19.73 -11.98 34.68
C SER A 80 19.03 -11.12 33.63
N ASP A 81 19.74 -10.22 32.92
CA ASP A 81 19.19 -9.43 31.80
C ASP A 81 20.18 -9.40 30.61
N PRO A 82 20.09 -10.37 29.68
CA PRO A 82 21.11 -10.56 28.65
C PRO A 82 20.94 -9.65 27.42
N ILE A 83 20.06 -8.64 27.41
CA ILE A 83 19.70 -7.88 26.19
C ILE A 83 20.92 -7.27 25.49
N ASP A 84 21.65 -6.40 26.20
CA ASP A 84 22.72 -5.61 25.58
C ASP A 84 23.90 -6.51 25.19
N ALA A 85 24.14 -7.57 25.97
CA ALA A 85 25.11 -8.61 25.65
C ALA A 85 24.73 -9.38 24.36
N ARG A 86 23.45 -9.75 24.19
CA ARG A 86 22.94 -10.41 22.97
C ARG A 86 23.02 -9.52 21.74
N ILE A 87 22.67 -8.24 21.88
CA ILE A 87 22.75 -7.26 20.77
C ILE A 87 24.21 -7.06 20.34
N THR A 88 25.11 -6.91 21.32
CA THR A 88 26.55 -6.76 21.05
C THR A 88 27.10 -8.02 20.37
N LEU A 89 26.77 -9.21 20.89
CA LEU A 89 27.18 -10.48 20.29
C LEU A 89 26.64 -10.65 18.86
N ALA A 90 25.36 -10.37 18.63
CA ALA A 90 24.76 -10.45 17.30
C ALA A 90 25.44 -9.50 16.31
N SER A 91 25.83 -8.30 16.75
CA SER A 91 26.57 -7.34 15.92
C SER A 91 27.95 -7.89 15.53
N LEU A 92 28.67 -8.49 16.48
CA LEU A 92 29.97 -9.14 16.23
C LEU A 92 29.86 -10.32 15.26
N LEU A 93 28.82 -11.16 15.42
CA LEU A 93 28.57 -12.28 14.53
C LEU A 93 28.23 -11.84 13.10
N LEU A 94 27.55 -10.70 12.93
CA LEU A 94 27.29 -10.11 11.61
C LEU A 94 28.57 -9.59 10.94
N GLU A 95 29.48 -8.99 11.72
CA GLU A 95 30.81 -8.57 11.22
C GLU A 95 31.64 -9.77 10.75
N ASP A 96 31.56 -10.91 11.46
CA ASP A 96 32.22 -12.17 11.09
C ASP A 96 31.50 -12.94 9.95
N GLY A 97 30.40 -12.40 9.41
CA GLY A 97 29.62 -13.03 8.34
C GLY A 97 28.74 -14.21 8.78
N LYS A 98 28.66 -14.49 10.09
CA LYS A 98 27.87 -15.58 10.68
C LYS A 98 26.42 -15.15 10.95
N ARG A 99 25.67 -14.97 9.86
CA ARG A 99 24.31 -14.38 9.88
C ARG A 99 23.27 -15.23 10.60
N ASP A 100 23.26 -16.54 10.32
CA ASP A 100 22.28 -17.46 10.93
C ASP A 100 22.47 -17.56 12.45
N GLU A 101 23.73 -17.55 12.91
CA GLU A 101 24.07 -17.51 14.33
C GLU A 101 23.60 -16.19 14.98
N ALA A 102 23.78 -15.04 14.32
CA ALA A 102 23.30 -13.75 14.82
C ALA A 102 21.77 -13.71 14.97
N ILE A 103 21.03 -14.27 14.02
CA ILE A 103 19.56 -14.39 14.08
C ILE A 103 19.15 -15.34 15.21
N SER A 104 19.83 -16.48 15.35
CA SER A 104 19.58 -17.46 16.41
C SER A 104 19.76 -16.87 17.82
N VAL A 105 20.81 -16.06 18.03
CA VAL A 105 21.09 -15.38 19.31
C VAL A 105 19.96 -14.43 19.74
N LEU A 106 19.26 -13.82 18.78
CA LEU A 106 18.17 -12.86 19.02
C LEU A 106 16.77 -13.46 18.93
N SER A 107 16.65 -14.68 18.39
CA SER A 107 15.39 -15.40 18.20
C SER A 107 14.94 -16.12 19.47
N PRO A 108 13.65 -16.43 19.62
CA PRO A 108 13.18 -17.24 20.76
C PRO A 108 13.88 -18.61 20.77
N PRO A 109 14.15 -19.19 21.96
CA PRO A 109 14.70 -20.55 22.07
C PRO A 109 13.73 -21.58 21.46
N GLU A 110 14.27 -22.63 20.83
CA GLU A 110 13.50 -23.66 20.09
C GLU A 110 12.46 -24.38 20.96
N ASN A 111 12.72 -24.54 22.27
CA ASN A 111 11.78 -25.03 23.26
C ASN A 111 11.64 -24.01 24.40
N PRO A 112 10.56 -23.21 24.44
CA PRO A 112 10.29 -22.36 25.58
C PRO A 112 9.75 -23.23 26.73
N ASP A 113 10.63 -23.73 27.59
CA ASP A 113 10.22 -24.46 28.79
C ASP A 113 9.21 -23.65 29.60
N LEU A 114 8.06 -24.27 29.90
CA LEU A 114 6.93 -23.66 30.61
C LEU A 114 7.26 -23.23 32.06
N ASP A 115 8.41 -23.60 32.60
CA ASP A 115 8.69 -23.55 34.05
C ASP A 115 9.59 -22.41 34.54
N THR A 116 10.20 -21.61 33.66
CA THR A 116 10.98 -20.44 34.10
C THR A 116 10.13 -19.19 34.21
N SER A 117 9.19 -19.22 35.16
CA SER A 117 8.39 -18.07 35.63
C SER A 117 9.20 -16.87 36.18
N LYS A 118 10.54 -16.85 36.00
CA LYS A 118 11.45 -15.77 36.43
C LYS A 118 12.41 -15.23 35.36
N GLN A 119 12.62 -15.91 34.23
CA GLN A 119 13.32 -15.29 33.09
C GLN A 119 12.28 -14.60 32.22
N LYS A 120 11.93 -13.35 32.56
CA LYS A 120 11.07 -12.48 31.73
C LYS A 120 11.49 -12.62 30.27
N ALA A 121 10.61 -13.18 29.43
CA ALA A 121 10.87 -13.54 28.03
C ALA A 121 11.67 -12.46 27.28
N TRP A 122 13.00 -12.57 27.30
CA TRP A 122 13.90 -11.51 26.87
C TRP A 122 13.74 -11.23 25.37
N TRP A 123 13.42 -12.26 24.58
CA TRP A 123 13.11 -12.19 23.14
C TRP A 123 11.83 -11.39 22.83
N LYS A 124 10.97 -11.12 23.82
CA LYS A 124 9.79 -10.24 23.67
C LYS A 124 10.14 -8.77 23.92
N LYS A 125 11.32 -8.46 24.46
CA LYS A 125 11.75 -7.08 24.73
C LYS A 125 11.94 -6.30 23.43
N ARG A 126 11.68 -5.00 23.51
CA ARG A 126 11.58 -4.10 22.36
C ARG A 126 12.91 -3.92 21.64
N LYS A 127 14.01 -3.76 22.38
CA LYS A 127 15.35 -3.53 21.80
C LYS A 127 15.80 -4.69 20.90
N ILE A 128 15.59 -5.93 21.34
CA ILE A 128 15.94 -7.14 20.58
C ILE A 128 15.13 -7.24 19.29
N ARG A 129 13.81 -7.08 19.38
CA ARG A 129 12.94 -7.13 18.19
C ARG A 129 13.27 -6.04 17.17
N MET A 130 13.72 -4.87 17.61
CA MET A 130 14.13 -3.79 16.69
C MET A 130 15.41 -4.16 15.95
N HIS A 131 16.43 -4.68 16.64
CA HIS A 131 17.66 -5.15 16.01
C HIS A 131 17.41 -6.34 15.08
N LEU A 132 16.59 -7.30 15.50
CA LEU A 132 16.18 -8.42 14.67
C LEU A 132 15.47 -7.96 13.38
N CYS A 133 14.62 -6.94 13.50
CA CYS A 133 13.95 -6.32 12.36
C CYS A 133 14.93 -5.62 11.40
N GLN A 134 15.96 -4.94 11.92
CA GLN A 134 17.01 -4.35 11.10
C GLN A 134 17.82 -5.41 10.35
N ILE A 135 18.14 -6.53 11.01
CA ILE A 135 18.85 -7.68 10.41
C ILE A 135 18.00 -8.30 9.29
N TYR A 136 16.71 -8.57 9.55
CA TYR A 136 15.83 -9.11 8.50
C TYR A 136 15.69 -8.17 7.30
N HIS A 137 15.71 -6.86 7.53
CA HIS A 137 15.67 -5.88 6.46
C HIS A 137 16.97 -5.87 5.64
N SER A 138 18.14 -5.94 6.27
CA SER A 138 19.43 -5.96 5.56
C SER A 138 19.66 -7.25 4.76
N GLU A 139 19.16 -8.39 5.28
CA GLU A 139 19.30 -9.70 4.63
C GLU A 139 18.22 -9.98 3.57
N GLY A 140 17.24 -9.07 3.39
CA GLY A 140 16.16 -9.25 2.42
C GLY A 140 15.13 -10.32 2.82
N MET A 141 15.10 -10.74 4.10
CA MET A 141 14.09 -11.63 4.66
C MET A 141 12.76 -10.91 4.89
N LEU A 142 12.08 -10.57 3.79
CA LEU A 142 10.91 -9.68 3.80
C LEU A 142 9.75 -10.20 4.65
N GLU A 143 9.53 -11.52 4.71
CA GLU A 143 8.40 -12.11 5.45
C GLU A 143 8.57 -12.01 6.97
N GLU A 144 9.74 -12.43 7.47
CA GLU A 144 10.08 -12.33 8.90
C GLU A 144 10.22 -10.87 9.35
N PHE A 145 10.78 -10.02 8.48
CA PHE A 145 10.76 -8.57 8.66
C PHE A 145 9.34 -8.05 8.84
N ALA A 146 8.44 -8.34 7.89
CA ALA A 146 7.07 -7.83 7.91
C ALA A 146 6.31 -8.29 9.17
N ASN A 147 6.46 -9.55 9.58
CA ASN A 147 5.81 -10.09 10.76
C ASN A 147 6.32 -9.43 12.06
N THR A 148 7.63 -9.26 12.19
CA THR A 148 8.26 -8.65 13.37
C THR A 148 7.95 -7.15 13.46
N ALA A 149 8.10 -6.43 12.33
CA ALA A 149 7.82 -5.00 12.22
C ALA A 149 6.34 -4.69 12.49
N LEU A 150 5.42 -5.50 11.99
CA LEU A 150 3.98 -5.34 12.22
C LEU A 150 3.65 -5.38 13.72
N GLN A 151 4.21 -6.33 14.47
CA GLN A 151 4.00 -6.43 15.92
C GLN A 151 4.55 -5.19 16.65
N LEU A 152 5.74 -4.71 16.27
CA LEU A 152 6.35 -3.52 16.87
C LEU A 152 5.53 -2.26 16.62
N VAL A 153 5.09 -2.05 15.38
CA VAL A 153 4.28 -0.90 14.96
C VAL A 153 2.94 -0.89 15.71
N LEU A 154 2.23 -2.02 15.77
CA LEU A 154 0.95 -2.11 16.47
C LEU A 154 1.10 -1.86 17.98
N LYS A 155 2.15 -2.42 18.62
CA LYS A 155 2.43 -2.21 20.05
C LYS A 155 2.76 -0.74 20.34
N TRP A 156 3.52 -0.07 19.47
CA TRP A 156 3.85 1.35 19.60
C TRP A 156 2.62 2.25 19.48
N VAL A 157 1.77 2.01 18.46
CA VAL A 157 0.50 2.74 18.28
C VAL A 157 -0.40 2.58 19.50
N TRP A 158 -0.53 1.36 20.02
CA TRP A 158 -1.37 1.08 21.19
C TRP A 158 -0.88 1.81 22.45
N ARG A 159 0.43 1.73 22.75
CA ARG A 159 1.02 2.40 23.93
C ARG A 159 0.73 3.89 23.97
N ARG A 160 0.81 4.58 22.83
CA ARG A 160 0.58 6.03 22.74
C ARG A 160 -0.88 6.42 22.67
N THR A 161 -1.71 5.66 21.97
CA THR A 161 -3.16 5.94 21.89
C THR A 161 -3.88 5.67 23.20
N VAL A 162 -3.45 4.67 23.99
CA VAL A 162 -4.06 4.32 25.29
C VAL A 162 -3.51 5.19 26.43
N LYS A 163 -2.20 5.51 26.46
CA LYS A 163 -1.67 6.46 27.46
C LYS A 163 -2.24 7.87 27.29
N GLY A 164 -2.54 8.31 26.06
CA GLY A 164 -3.26 9.57 25.82
C GLY A 164 -4.72 9.56 26.31
N LYS A 165 -5.35 8.38 26.36
CA LYS A 165 -6.74 8.19 26.82
C LYS A 165 -6.90 8.03 28.32
N ARG A 166 -5.83 7.89 29.11
CA ARG A 166 -5.93 7.99 30.58
C ARG A 166 -6.34 9.38 31.09
N LYS A 167 -6.40 10.42 30.22
CA LYS A 167 -7.02 11.72 30.54
C LYS A 167 -8.43 11.93 29.95
N ARG A 168 -9.02 10.97 29.22
CA ARG A 168 -10.45 11.02 28.83
C ARG A 168 -11.06 9.63 28.92
N SER A 169 -11.88 9.43 29.95
CA SER A 169 -12.58 8.20 30.30
C SER A 169 -13.18 7.48 29.07
N VAL A 170 -12.54 6.40 28.61
CA VAL A 170 -13.04 5.55 27.50
C VAL A 170 -14.03 4.47 27.98
N LEU A 171 -14.62 4.64 29.15
CA LEU A 171 -15.76 3.83 29.61
C LEU A 171 -17.11 4.39 29.14
N SER A 172 -17.21 5.68 28.78
CA SER A 172 -18.50 6.29 28.42
C SER A 172 -18.89 6.13 26.94
N GLU A 173 -17.94 6.00 26.01
CA GLU A 173 -18.25 5.87 24.57
C GLU A 173 -18.57 4.43 24.13
N LEU A 174 -17.97 3.42 24.77
CA LEU A 174 -18.27 2.01 24.50
C LEU A 174 -19.64 1.58 25.05
N GLN A 175 -20.09 2.17 26.16
CA GLN A 175 -21.46 1.98 26.67
C GLN A 175 -22.52 2.75 25.85
N ARG A 176 -22.19 3.93 25.29
CA ARG A 176 -23.11 4.71 24.45
C ARG A 176 -23.44 4.00 23.12
N ASN A 177 -22.49 3.24 22.56
CA ASN A 177 -22.68 2.48 21.33
C ASN A 177 -23.48 1.17 21.50
N ARG A 178 -23.63 0.65 22.74
CA ARG A 178 -24.54 -0.48 23.01
C ARG A 178 -26.02 -0.06 23.02
N ARG A 179 -26.34 1.18 23.42
CA ARG A 179 -27.74 1.65 23.55
C ARG A 179 -28.40 2.13 22.25
N ARG A 180 -27.67 2.27 21.14
CA ARG A 180 -28.23 2.71 19.83
C ARG A 180 -28.65 1.57 18.89
N ARG A 181 -28.55 0.30 19.31
CA ARG A 181 -29.12 -0.83 18.56
C ARG A 181 -30.46 -1.20 19.17
N ARG A 182 -31.55 -0.64 18.65
CA ARG A 182 -32.89 -1.22 18.86
C ARG A 182 -32.92 -2.61 18.20
N PRO A 183 -33.58 -3.63 18.80
CA PRO A 183 -33.81 -4.91 18.14
C PRO A 183 -34.69 -4.67 16.91
N ARG A 184 -34.33 -5.26 15.77
CA ARG A 184 -35.19 -5.29 14.58
C ARG A 184 -35.87 -6.65 14.55
N ASP A 185 -37.18 -6.66 14.36
CA ASP A 185 -38.03 -7.84 14.52
C ASP A 185 -37.57 -9.05 13.68
N PRO A 186 -37.75 -10.30 14.18
CA PRO A 186 -37.24 -11.53 13.56
C PRO A 186 -37.88 -11.90 12.21
N GLN A 187 -38.97 -11.24 11.80
CA GLN A 187 -39.75 -11.62 10.60
C GLN A 187 -39.24 -11.02 9.28
N ALA A 188 -38.23 -10.14 9.29
CA ALA A 188 -37.71 -9.53 8.06
C ALA A 188 -36.55 -10.32 7.39
N SER A 189 -36.21 -11.51 7.90
CA SER A 189 -35.03 -12.28 7.49
C SER A 189 -35.21 -13.16 6.25
N GLU A 190 -36.44 -13.45 5.83
CA GLU A 190 -36.68 -14.50 4.83
C GLU A 190 -36.72 -14.00 3.38
N LEU A 191 -36.84 -12.70 3.12
CA LEU A 191 -37.02 -12.16 1.76
C LEU A 191 -35.77 -11.60 1.07
N ARG A 192 -34.56 -12.06 1.42
CA ARG A 192 -33.33 -11.72 0.66
C ARG A 192 -32.47 -12.94 0.33
N GLY A 193 -32.92 -13.70 -0.65
CA GLY A 193 -32.14 -14.72 -1.35
C GLY A 193 -31.09 -14.10 -2.27
N GLY A 194 -29.90 -13.76 -1.74
CA GLY A 194 -28.71 -13.52 -2.55
C GLY A 194 -27.96 -14.85 -2.85
N PRO A 195 -27.21 -14.96 -3.97
CA PRO A 195 -26.63 -16.23 -4.41
C PRO A 195 -25.69 -16.85 -3.36
N LYS A 196 -25.75 -18.19 -3.20
CA LYS A 196 -25.03 -18.98 -2.18
C LYS A 196 -23.52 -18.66 -2.06
N LYS A 197 -22.87 -18.23 -3.15
CA LYS A 197 -21.46 -17.80 -3.20
C LYS A 197 -21.16 -16.58 -2.32
N TRP A 198 -22.10 -15.64 -2.20
CA TRP A 198 -21.97 -14.41 -1.38
C TRP A 198 -22.12 -14.68 0.11
N ARG A 199 -22.92 -15.68 0.49
CA ARG A 199 -23.03 -16.10 1.90
C ARG A 199 -21.74 -16.77 2.37
N LYS A 200 -21.10 -17.58 1.51
CA LYS A 200 -19.77 -18.15 1.77
C LYS A 200 -18.70 -17.06 1.94
N ASN A 201 -18.59 -16.10 1.01
CA ASN A 201 -17.56 -15.05 1.10
C ASN A 201 -17.77 -14.08 2.29
N ARG A 202 -19.02 -13.82 2.67
CA ARG A 202 -19.33 -12.99 3.85
C ARG A 202 -19.14 -13.76 5.16
N ALA A 203 -19.38 -15.06 5.15
CA ALA A 203 -19.07 -15.94 6.27
C ALA A 203 -17.55 -16.06 6.45
N THR A 204 -16.76 -16.24 5.40
CA THR A 204 -15.28 -16.30 5.50
C THR A 204 -14.69 -14.97 5.96
N LEU A 205 -15.22 -13.82 5.52
CA LEU A 205 -14.79 -12.50 5.99
C LEU A 205 -15.16 -12.25 7.47
N ASN A 206 -16.30 -12.78 7.92
CA ASN A 206 -16.69 -12.68 9.33
C ASN A 206 -15.93 -13.68 10.21
N GLU A 207 -15.58 -14.85 9.67
CA GLU A 207 -14.82 -15.89 10.38
C GLU A 207 -13.35 -15.47 10.52
N THR A 208 -12.72 -14.94 9.48
CA THR A 208 -11.39 -14.33 9.54
C THR A 208 -11.34 -13.15 10.51
N LYS A 209 -12.38 -12.32 10.53
CA LYS A 209 -12.51 -11.23 11.51
C LYS A 209 -12.70 -11.75 12.96
N ARG A 210 -13.42 -12.86 13.16
CA ARG A 210 -13.58 -13.53 14.47
C ARG A 210 -12.31 -14.22 14.94
N ILE A 211 -11.55 -14.84 14.04
CA ILE A 211 -10.23 -15.43 14.31
C ILE A 211 -9.25 -14.31 14.69
N ARG A 212 -9.36 -13.14 14.06
CA ARG A 212 -8.58 -11.93 14.39
C ARG A 212 -8.93 -11.32 15.75
N GLU A 213 -10.22 -11.25 16.06
CA GLU A 213 -10.69 -10.80 17.37
C GLU A 213 -10.30 -11.79 18.48
N ARG A 214 -10.36 -13.11 18.21
CA ARG A 214 -9.90 -14.14 19.15
C ARG A 214 -8.38 -14.13 19.35
N SER A 215 -7.57 -13.92 18.32
CA SER A 215 -6.11 -13.80 18.44
C SER A 215 -5.69 -12.51 19.15
N ALA A 216 -6.41 -11.40 18.92
CA ALA A 216 -6.22 -10.16 19.67
C ALA A 216 -6.62 -10.29 21.14
N ILE A 217 -7.66 -11.06 21.46
CA ILE A 217 -8.09 -11.37 22.84
C ILE A 217 -7.15 -12.40 23.49
N LYS A 218 -6.57 -13.33 22.74
CA LYS A 218 -5.56 -14.28 23.25
C LYS A 218 -4.27 -13.55 23.63
N ALA A 219 -3.83 -12.61 22.78
CA ALA A 219 -2.74 -11.69 23.09
C ALA A 219 -3.06 -10.75 24.28
N HIS A 220 -4.33 -10.42 24.51
CA HIS A 220 -4.78 -9.60 25.64
C HIS A 220 -4.65 -10.33 26.99
N ASN A 221 -4.75 -11.66 27.04
CA ASN A 221 -4.68 -12.41 28.30
C ASN A 221 -3.25 -12.83 28.69
N GLU A 222 -2.31 -12.84 27.74
CA GLU A 222 -0.91 -13.22 27.99
C GLU A 222 -0.01 -12.05 28.46
N ASP A 223 -0.47 -10.79 28.38
CA ASP A 223 0.36 -9.59 28.58
C ASP A 223 0.09 -8.85 29.91
N MET A 224 -0.46 -9.54 30.92
CA MET A 224 -0.49 -9.06 32.31
C MET A 224 0.88 -9.22 32.99
N CYS A 225 1.97 -8.84 32.31
CA CYS A 225 3.28 -8.71 32.94
C CYS A 225 3.68 -7.23 32.97
N SER A 226 3.77 -6.71 34.18
CA SER A 226 4.11 -5.32 34.50
C SER A 226 5.52 -4.97 34.03
N ASP A 227 5.63 -4.22 32.94
CA ASP A 227 6.86 -3.51 32.55
C ASP A 227 6.58 -2.01 32.44
N SER A 228 6.50 -1.37 33.61
CA SER A 228 6.92 0.01 33.80
C SER A 228 8.43 0.09 33.57
N GLU A 229 8.86 1.12 32.84
CA GLU A 229 10.26 1.50 32.54
C GLU A 229 10.92 0.75 31.37
N GLU A 230 10.82 1.30 30.15
CA GLU A 230 11.87 1.10 29.13
C GLU A 230 11.97 2.34 28.22
N GLU A 231 13.22 2.75 28.01
CA GLU A 231 13.74 3.97 27.41
C GLU A 231 13.13 4.39 26.05
N ALA A 232 13.14 5.70 25.83
CA ALA A 232 12.63 6.34 24.63
C ALA A 232 13.59 6.16 23.45
N ILE A 233 13.49 5.04 22.71
CA ILE A 233 13.99 5.02 21.32
C ILE A 233 13.34 6.19 20.58
N LYS A 234 14.15 6.94 19.84
CA LYS A 234 13.75 8.13 19.10
C LYS A 234 12.60 7.76 18.15
N ASP A 235 11.57 8.61 18.12
CA ASP A 235 10.37 8.39 17.31
C ASP A 235 10.66 8.20 15.81
N GLU A 236 11.80 8.73 15.36
CA GLU A 236 12.31 8.61 13.99
C GLU A 236 12.49 7.17 13.52
N GLU A 237 12.94 6.25 14.38
CA GLU A 237 13.13 4.84 14.01
C GLU A 237 11.80 4.17 13.67
N TYR A 238 10.75 4.47 14.44
CA TYR A 238 9.40 3.98 14.11
C TYR A 238 8.87 4.62 12.84
N HIS A 239 9.13 5.91 12.61
CA HIS A 239 8.68 6.58 11.39
C HIS A 239 9.24 5.93 10.13
N ARG A 240 10.51 5.51 10.16
CA ARG A 240 11.12 4.71 9.09
C ARG A 240 10.48 3.33 9.01
N LEU A 241 10.35 2.64 10.14
CA LEU A 241 9.74 1.30 10.22
C LEU A 241 8.33 1.24 9.62
N PHE A 242 7.50 2.28 9.80
CA PHE A 242 6.17 2.34 9.17
C PHE A 242 6.23 2.29 7.64
N VAL A 243 7.16 3.04 7.06
CA VAL A 243 7.34 3.13 5.60
C VAL A 243 7.91 1.83 5.06
N ASP A 244 8.95 1.30 5.71
CA ASP A 244 9.64 0.09 5.28
C ASP A 244 8.73 -1.14 5.41
N LEU A 245 7.94 -1.23 6.49
CA LEU A 245 6.89 -2.24 6.63
C LEU A 245 5.87 -2.17 5.48
N CYS A 246 5.43 -0.97 5.11
CA CYS A 246 4.47 -0.81 4.01
C CYS A 246 5.06 -1.25 2.66
N LYS A 247 6.33 -0.92 2.40
CA LYS A 247 7.07 -1.37 1.20
C LYS A 247 7.28 -2.88 1.17
N ALA A 248 7.65 -3.49 2.30
CA ALA A 248 7.83 -4.93 2.41
C ALA A 248 6.51 -5.69 2.19
N LEU A 249 5.42 -5.25 2.84
CA LEU A 249 4.09 -5.84 2.65
C LEU A 249 3.58 -5.70 1.21
N ALA A 250 3.89 -4.57 0.54
CA ALA A 250 3.56 -4.40 -0.88
C ALA A 250 4.34 -5.37 -1.77
N SER A 251 5.64 -5.54 -1.51
CA SER A 251 6.51 -6.46 -2.26
C SER A 251 6.09 -7.92 -2.09
N LEU A 252 5.62 -8.29 -0.90
CA LEU A 252 5.05 -9.62 -0.58
C LEU A 252 3.62 -9.81 -1.09
N GLN A 253 3.03 -8.84 -1.77
CA GLN A 253 1.62 -8.85 -2.19
C GLN A 253 0.61 -8.98 -1.03
N ARG A 254 1.03 -8.73 0.21
CA ARG A 254 0.19 -8.67 1.43
C ARG A 254 -0.49 -7.31 1.54
N TYR A 255 -1.15 -6.92 0.47
CA TYR A 255 -1.65 -5.58 0.26
C TYR A 255 -2.68 -5.11 1.30
N TRP A 256 -3.53 -6.02 1.80
CA TRP A 256 -4.54 -5.67 2.79
C TRP A 256 -3.93 -5.19 4.11
N GLU A 257 -2.86 -5.85 4.55
CA GLU A 257 -2.12 -5.45 5.76
C GLU A 257 -1.41 -4.11 5.52
N ALA A 258 -0.84 -3.91 4.34
CA ALA A 258 -0.22 -2.64 3.97
C ALA A 258 -1.22 -1.48 4.04
N LEU A 259 -2.43 -1.66 3.50
CA LEU A 259 -3.50 -0.65 3.53
C LEU A 259 -4.04 -0.40 4.95
N GLU A 260 -4.05 -1.40 5.82
CA GLU A 260 -4.39 -1.21 7.22
C GLU A 260 -3.36 -0.34 7.94
N ILE A 261 -2.07 -0.56 7.67
CA ILE A 261 -0.99 0.27 8.23
C ILE A 261 -1.08 1.72 7.74
N VAL A 262 -1.36 1.93 6.45
CA VAL A 262 -1.59 3.28 5.91
C VAL A 262 -2.79 3.96 6.59
N ASN A 263 -3.88 3.22 6.81
CA ASN A 263 -5.06 3.74 7.52
C ASN A 263 -4.80 4.04 9.00
N LEU A 264 -4.01 3.21 9.67
CA LEU A 264 -3.58 3.45 11.04
C LEU A 264 -2.72 4.72 11.11
N ALA A 265 -1.71 4.84 10.24
CA ALA A 265 -0.83 6.01 10.15
C ALA A 265 -1.60 7.31 9.90
N ARG A 266 -2.65 7.27 9.07
CA ARG A 266 -3.54 8.42 8.80
C ARG A 266 -4.27 8.91 10.05
N ARG A 267 -4.64 8.01 10.98
CA ARG A 267 -5.38 8.34 12.20
C ARG A 267 -4.50 8.86 13.33
N LEU A 268 -3.17 8.77 13.20
CA LEU A 268 -2.25 9.26 14.21
C LEU A 268 -2.16 10.79 14.16
N ASP A 269 -1.87 11.43 15.30
CA ASP A 269 -1.62 12.86 15.36
C ASP A 269 -0.30 13.25 14.67
N ALA A 270 -0.17 14.49 14.20
CA ALA A 270 1.06 14.99 13.56
C ALA A 270 2.27 14.98 14.51
N LYS A 271 2.02 15.08 15.84
CA LYS A 271 3.04 14.93 16.88
C LYS A 271 3.60 13.51 16.99
N MET A 272 2.85 12.50 16.56
CA MET A 272 3.25 11.10 16.64
C MET A 272 3.96 10.62 15.38
N LEU A 273 3.45 11.02 14.21
CA LEU A 273 4.02 10.68 12.92
C LEU A 273 4.03 11.96 12.05
N PRO A 274 5.21 12.39 11.57
CA PRO A 274 5.36 13.59 10.76
C PRO A 274 4.48 13.59 9.51
N VAL A 275 4.14 14.79 9.05
CA VAL A 275 3.23 14.98 7.91
C VAL A 275 3.86 14.43 6.63
N GLU A 276 5.17 14.53 6.48
CA GLU A 276 5.97 14.04 5.36
C GLU A 276 5.81 12.52 5.22
N LYS A 277 5.99 11.79 6.32
CA LYS A 277 5.85 10.33 6.37
C LYS A 277 4.42 9.86 6.16
N LYS A 278 3.43 10.62 6.63
CA LYS A 278 2.01 10.35 6.31
C LYS A 278 1.72 10.51 4.83
N LYS A 279 2.26 11.53 4.18
CA LYS A 279 2.09 11.74 2.73
C LYS A 279 2.75 10.61 1.94
N GLU A 280 3.96 10.19 2.34
CA GLU A 280 4.67 9.05 1.74
C GLU A 280 3.82 7.76 1.84
N LEU A 281 3.33 7.42 3.03
CA LEU A 281 2.45 6.26 3.24
C LEU A 281 1.12 6.37 2.47
N GLN A 282 0.52 7.56 2.37
CA GLN A 282 -0.68 7.78 1.58
C GLN A 282 -0.43 7.52 0.09
N SER A 283 0.72 7.96 -0.43
CA SER A 283 1.10 7.71 -1.83
C SER A 283 1.32 6.22 -2.10
N LEU A 284 1.99 5.50 -1.19
CA LEU A 284 2.17 4.04 -1.28
C LEU A 284 0.82 3.30 -1.21
N GLY A 285 -0.05 3.69 -0.26
CA GLY A 285 -1.40 3.13 -0.16
C GLY A 285 -2.27 3.39 -1.39
N ALA A 286 -2.07 4.52 -2.08
CA ALA A 286 -2.73 4.81 -3.34
C ALA A 286 -2.15 3.98 -4.52
N LYS A 287 -0.86 3.64 -4.51
CA LYS A 287 -0.30 2.72 -5.52
C LYS A 287 -0.86 1.31 -5.32
N ILE A 288 -0.71 0.75 -4.12
CA ILE A 288 -1.25 -0.56 -3.71
C ILE A 288 -2.77 -0.64 -3.97
N SER A 289 -3.44 0.48 -3.69
CA SER A 289 -4.82 0.80 -4.03
C SER A 289 -5.26 0.42 -5.45
N CYS A 290 -4.51 0.95 -6.42
CA CYS A 290 -4.74 0.76 -7.85
C CYS A 290 -4.63 -0.72 -8.24
N ASP A 291 -3.70 -1.42 -7.60
CA ASP A 291 -3.30 -2.77 -7.95
C ASP A 291 -4.26 -3.82 -7.35
N THR A 292 -4.74 -3.60 -6.12
CA THR A 292 -5.62 -4.55 -5.40
C THR A 292 -7.10 -4.44 -5.65
N MET A 293 -7.56 -3.29 -6.17
CA MET A 293 -8.97 -3.10 -6.54
C MET A 293 -10.02 -3.28 -5.41
N ASP A 294 -9.66 -3.24 -4.11
CA ASP A 294 -10.67 -3.22 -3.02
C ASP A 294 -11.35 -1.84 -2.93
N PRO A 295 -12.66 -1.72 -3.22
CA PRO A 295 -13.31 -0.43 -3.36
C PRO A 295 -13.27 0.44 -2.10
N LYS A 296 -13.40 -0.15 -0.91
CA LYS A 296 -13.73 0.62 0.31
C LYS A 296 -12.55 1.41 0.86
N GLN A 297 -11.39 0.78 0.98
CA GLN A 297 -10.19 1.42 1.52
C GLN A 297 -9.53 2.33 0.48
N TRP A 298 -9.66 1.96 -0.79
CA TRP A 298 -9.23 2.75 -1.94
C TRP A 298 -9.86 4.15 -1.97
N PHE A 299 -11.18 4.24 -1.77
CA PHE A 299 -11.89 5.50 -1.86
C PHE A 299 -11.38 6.53 -0.84
N ASP A 300 -11.14 6.14 0.40
CA ASP A 300 -10.62 7.05 1.42
C ASP A 300 -9.19 7.53 1.06
N CYS A 301 -8.37 6.58 0.57
CA CYS A 301 -7.09 6.75 -0.14
C CYS A 301 -7.08 7.93 -1.11
N VAL A 302 -7.75 7.71 -2.23
CA VAL A 302 -7.70 8.58 -3.40
C VAL A 302 -8.48 9.87 -3.20
N ARG A 303 -9.60 9.83 -2.46
CA ARG A 303 -10.34 11.06 -2.14
C ARG A 303 -9.46 12.03 -1.35
N SER A 304 -8.66 11.54 -0.40
CA SER A 304 -7.71 12.36 0.34
C SER A 304 -6.66 12.98 -0.59
N VAL A 305 -6.10 12.20 -1.52
CA VAL A 305 -5.10 12.70 -2.49
C VAL A 305 -5.70 13.75 -3.42
N ILE A 306 -6.91 13.53 -3.96
CA ILE A 306 -7.61 14.49 -4.83
C ILE A 306 -7.96 15.76 -4.05
N GLN A 307 -8.38 15.66 -2.78
CA GLN A 307 -8.68 16.83 -1.95
C GLN A 307 -7.43 17.68 -1.69
N GLN A 308 -6.27 17.04 -1.48
CA GLN A 308 -4.99 17.73 -1.25
C GLN A 308 -4.39 18.28 -2.56
N HIS A 309 -4.54 17.56 -3.67
CA HIS A 309 -3.96 17.90 -4.97
C HIS A 309 -4.98 17.74 -6.11
N PRO A 310 -5.95 18.67 -6.24
CA PRO A 310 -7.05 18.56 -7.21
C PRO A 310 -6.61 18.59 -8.67
N TYR A 311 -5.49 19.21 -8.99
CA TYR A 311 -5.02 19.38 -10.38
C TYR A 311 -4.11 18.23 -10.86
N ARG A 312 -3.86 17.20 -10.04
CA ARG A 312 -3.05 16.04 -10.47
C ARG A 312 -3.88 15.05 -11.27
N LEU A 313 -3.65 14.99 -12.58
CA LEU A 313 -4.36 14.09 -13.52
C LEU A 313 -4.24 12.61 -13.13
N ASN A 314 -3.08 12.18 -12.63
CA ASN A 314 -2.85 10.78 -12.25
C ASN A 314 -3.84 10.30 -11.18
N ALA A 315 -4.13 11.14 -10.17
CA ALA A 315 -5.07 10.80 -9.12
C ALA A 315 -6.50 10.63 -9.67
N TRP A 316 -6.88 11.46 -10.64
CA TRP A 316 -8.18 11.36 -11.33
C TRP A 316 -8.27 10.14 -12.23
N ASN A 317 -7.21 9.79 -12.96
CA ASN A 317 -7.15 8.58 -13.78
C ASN A 317 -7.32 7.33 -12.93
N CYS A 318 -6.60 7.26 -11.80
CA CYS A 318 -6.76 6.19 -10.81
C CYS A 318 -8.19 6.13 -10.26
N TYR A 319 -8.76 7.28 -9.90
CA TYR A 319 -10.15 7.38 -9.42
C TYR A 319 -11.15 6.86 -10.47
N TYR A 320 -11.03 7.28 -11.72
CA TYR A 320 -11.93 6.88 -12.80
C TYR A 320 -11.80 5.39 -13.16
N LYS A 321 -10.59 4.82 -13.16
CA LYS A 321 -10.34 3.38 -13.40
C LYS A 321 -11.11 2.50 -12.41
N VAL A 322 -11.26 2.95 -11.16
CA VAL A 322 -11.99 2.18 -10.14
C VAL A 322 -13.49 2.43 -10.21
N ILE A 323 -13.93 3.67 -10.42
CA ILE A 323 -15.36 3.96 -10.53
C ILE A 323 -16.00 3.32 -11.76
N SER A 324 -15.30 3.32 -12.90
CA SER A 324 -15.78 2.66 -14.12
C SER A 324 -16.07 1.16 -13.91
N ARG A 325 -15.33 0.48 -13.02
CA ARG A 325 -15.52 -0.93 -12.67
C ARG A 325 -16.60 -1.17 -11.60
N LEU A 326 -16.94 -0.17 -10.79
CA LEU A 326 -17.88 -0.30 -9.68
C LEU A 326 -19.35 -0.11 -10.06
N GLY A 327 -19.63 0.34 -11.29
CA GLY A 327 -20.98 0.50 -11.82
C GLY A 327 -21.84 1.48 -11.01
N LYS A 328 -23.15 1.23 -10.95
CA LYS A 328 -24.16 2.11 -10.30
C LYS A 328 -24.04 2.22 -8.76
N ARG A 329 -22.92 1.80 -8.15
CA ARG A 329 -22.73 1.91 -6.71
C ARG A 329 -22.20 3.28 -6.33
N ALA A 330 -23.12 4.04 -5.76
CA ALA A 330 -23.03 4.71 -4.47
C ALA A 330 -23.27 6.24 -4.51
N SER A 331 -24.20 6.64 -3.65
CA SER A 331 -24.67 8.02 -3.47
C SER A 331 -23.62 8.91 -2.79
N SER A 332 -22.55 8.33 -2.24
CA SER A 332 -21.46 9.06 -1.60
C SER A 332 -20.52 9.72 -2.61
N GLU A 333 -20.35 9.08 -3.76
CA GLU A 333 -19.50 9.44 -4.88
C GLU A 333 -20.13 10.62 -5.61
N ALA A 334 -21.44 10.58 -5.84
CA ALA A 334 -22.18 11.69 -6.42
C ALA A 334 -22.04 12.98 -5.58
N LYS A 335 -22.14 12.87 -4.25
CA LYS A 335 -21.96 14.02 -3.33
C LYS A 335 -20.52 14.55 -3.37
N PHE A 336 -19.53 13.65 -3.35
CA PHE A 336 -18.12 14.01 -3.42
C PHE A 336 -17.79 14.73 -4.75
N MET A 337 -18.22 14.17 -5.88
CA MET A 337 -18.01 14.74 -7.20
C MET A 337 -18.71 16.09 -7.36
N HIS A 338 -19.95 16.21 -6.87
CA HIS A 338 -20.67 17.48 -6.89
C HIS A 338 -19.95 18.57 -6.07
N HIS A 339 -19.45 18.23 -4.88
CA HIS A 339 -18.67 19.16 -4.06
C HIS A 339 -17.39 19.61 -4.78
N LEU A 340 -16.62 18.68 -5.35
CA LEU A 340 -15.38 19.02 -6.03
C LEU A 340 -15.61 19.87 -7.28
N ARG A 341 -16.62 19.56 -8.09
CA ARG A 341 -17.00 20.38 -9.25
C ARG A 341 -17.44 21.79 -8.87
N SER A 342 -18.15 21.92 -7.75
CA SER A 342 -18.60 23.22 -7.26
C SER A 342 -17.43 24.07 -6.77
N LYS A 343 -16.43 23.43 -6.15
CA LYS A 343 -15.25 24.08 -5.57
C LYS A 343 -14.18 24.41 -6.63
N TYR A 344 -13.93 23.51 -7.57
CA TYR A 344 -12.89 23.61 -8.60
C TYR A 344 -13.54 23.59 -9.98
N ARG A 345 -14.08 24.75 -10.40
CA ARG A 345 -14.85 24.87 -11.66
C ARG A 345 -13.99 24.83 -12.92
N ASP A 346 -12.71 25.14 -12.78
CA ASP A 346 -11.65 25.13 -13.79
C ASP A 346 -11.00 23.75 -13.98
N CYS A 347 -11.25 22.81 -13.07
CA CYS A 347 -10.67 21.48 -13.13
C CYS A 347 -11.48 20.56 -14.06
N VAL A 348 -10.93 20.22 -15.23
CA VAL A 348 -11.64 19.44 -16.27
C VAL A 348 -11.94 17.97 -15.90
N PRO A 349 -11.03 17.20 -15.27
CA PRO A 349 -11.28 15.78 -14.97
C PRO A 349 -12.60 15.47 -14.25
N PRO A 350 -13.00 16.18 -13.16
CA PRO A 350 -14.27 15.91 -12.50
C PRO A 350 -15.50 16.22 -13.37
N ILE A 351 -15.39 17.17 -14.31
CA ILE A 351 -16.46 17.49 -15.27
C ILE A 351 -16.61 16.34 -16.27
N LEU A 352 -15.50 15.84 -16.84
CA LEU A 352 -15.51 14.71 -17.77
C LEU A 352 -16.05 13.43 -17.13
N ILE A 353 -15.61 13.11 -15.91
CA ILE A 353 -16.10 11.93 -15.18
C ILE A 353 -17.62 12.04 -14.93
N ALA A 354 -18.14 13.23 -14.65
CA ALA A 354 -19.58 13.45 -14.52
C ALA A 354 -20.31 13.25 -15.86
N GLY A 355 -19.77 13.78 -16.96
CA GLY A 355 -20.31 13.55 -18.31
C GLY A 355 -20.35 12.05 -18.68
N HIS A 356 -19.28 11.31 -18.38
CA HIS A 356 -19.23 9.86 -18.60
C HIS A 356 -20.27 9.12 -17.76
N HIS A 357 -20.43 9.50 -16.49
CA HIS A 357 -21.47 8.94 -15.64
C HIS A 357 -22.86 9.15 -16.23
N PHE A 358 -23.18 10.37 -16.68
CA PHE A 358 -24.47 10.65 -17.31
C PHE A 358 -24.66 9.88 -18.61
N THR A 359 -23.61 9.73 -19.42
CA THR A 359 -23.62 8.93 -20.65
C THR A 359 -23.97 7.47 -20.38
N VAL A 360 -23.33 6.84 -19.39
CA VAL A 360 -23.61 5.46 -18.97
C VAL A 360 -25.04 5.29 -18.41
N THR A 361 -25.60 6.34 -17.82
CA THR A 361 -27.00 6.35 -17.35
C THR A 361 -28.02 6.77 -18.42
N SER A 362 -27.60 6.93 -19.68
CA SER A 362 -28.44 7.38 -20.81
C SER A 362 -29.07 8.76 -20.60
N ARG A 363 -28.47 9.60 -19.76
CA ARG A 363 -28.87 11.00 -19.53
C ARG A 363 -28.11 11.92 -20.49
N HIS A 364 -28.36 11.78 -21.78
CA HIS A 364 -27.57 12.44 -22.83
C HIS A 364 -27.63 13.98 -22.78
N GLN A 365 -28.75 14.57 -22.33
CA GLN A 365 -28.86 16.02 -22.17
C GLN A 365 -27.92 16.55 -21.08
N ASP A 366 -27.86 15.86 -19.94
CA ASP A 366 -26.96 16.24 -18.85
C ASP A 366 -25.51 15.96 -19.23
N ALA A 367 -25.23 14.85 -19.92
CA ALA A 367 -23.90 14.54 -20.43
C ALA A 367 -23.40 15.64 -21.39
N ALA A 368 -24.22 16.05 -22.35
CA ALA A 368 -23.88 17.11 -23.30
C ALA A 368 -23.56 18.44 -22.58
N ARG A 369 -24.36 18.80 -21.55
CA ARG A 369 -24.09 19.98 -20.72
C ARG A 369 -22.70 19.91 -20.07
N GLU A 370 -22.36 18.79 -19.43
CA GLU A 370 -21.07 18.63 -18.77
C GLU A 370 -19.90 18.67 -19.77
N TYR A 371 -20.01 17.96 -20.90
CA TYR A 371 -18.94 17.98 -21.90
C TYR A 371 -18.76 19.35 -22.56
N LEU A 372 -19.84 20.12 -22.75
CA LEU A 372 -19.76 21.49 -23.24
C LEU A 372 -19.07 22.43 -22.24
N GLU A 373 -19.28 22.24 -20.94
CA GLU A 373 -18.49 22.98 -19.92
C GLU A 373 -17.00 22.60 -19.96
N ALA A 374 -16.69 21.31 -20.15
CA ALA A 374 -15.31 20.87 -20.35
C ALA A 374 -14.69 21.46 -21.64
N TYR A 375 -15.48 21.58 -22.71
CA TYR A 375 -15.05 22.17 -23.98
C TYR A 375 -14.69 23.66 -23.84
N LYS A 376 -15.43 24.44 -23.03
CA LYS A 376 -15.06 25.84 -22.74
C LYS A 376 -13.67 25.97 -22.12
N LEU A 377 -13.23 24.97 -21.38
CA LEU A 377 -11.93 24.97 -20.69
C LEU A 377 -10.80 24.40 -21.57
N MET A 378 -11.09 23.40 -22.41
CA MET A 378 -10.10 22.76 -23.30
C MET A 378 -10.72 22.46 -24.68
N PRO A 379 -10.86 23.47 -25.55
CA PRO A 379 -11.52 23.32 -26.86
C PRO A 379 -10.71 22.48 -27.85
N ASP A 380 -9.39 22.45 -27.69
CA ASP A 380 -8.47 21.72 -28.58
C ASP A 380 -8.28 20.25 -28.18
N SER A 381 -8.99 19.77 -27.15
CA SER A 381 -8.89 18.37 -26.74
C SER A 381 -9.68 17.45 -27.68
N PRO A 382 -9.05 16.45 -28.33
CA PRO A 382 -9.75 15.51 -29.20
C PRO A 382 -10.87 14.76 -28.47
N LEU A 383 -10.57 14.21 -27.30
CA LEU A 383 -11.50 13.40 -26.51
C LEU A 383 -12.76 14.20 -26.13
N ILE A 384 -12.60 15.48 -25.77
CA ILE A 384 -13.73 16.33 -25.40
C ILE A 384 -14.63 16.58 -26.61
N ASN A 385 -14.05 16.91 -27.77
CA ASN A 385 -14.82 17.09 -29.01
C ASN A 385 -15.58 15.82 -29.39
N LEU A 386 -14.94 14.65 -29.29
CA LEU A 386 -15.59 13.35 -29.51
C LEU A 386 -16.76 13.14 -28.55
N CYS A 387 -16.56 13.42 -27.26
CA CYS A 387 -17.57 13.24 -26.22
C CYS A 387 -18.76 14.20 -26.38
N VAL A 388 -18.51 15.47 -26.71
CA VAL A 388 -19.58 16.45 -27.02
C VAL A 388 -20.38 15.99 -28.24
N GLY A 389 -19.69 15.67 -29.34
CA GLY A 389 -20.35 15.22 -30.58
C GLY A 389 -21.21 13.97 -30.37
N ALA A 390 -20.65 12.95 -29.72
CA ALA A 390 -21.38 11.72 -29.40
C ALA A 390 -22.57 11.96 -28.46
N ALA A 391 -22.46 12.84 -27.46
CA ALA A 391 -23.55 13.15 -26.55
C ALA A 391 -24.70 13.89 -27.26
N LEU A 392 -24.39 14.86 -28.13
CA LEU A 392 -25.39 15.60 -28.92
C LEU A 392 -26.10 14.69 -29.93
N ILE A 393 -25.38 13.80 -30.61
CA ILE A 393 -26.00 12.83 -31.53
C ILE A 393 -26.97 11.91 -30.77
N ASN A 394 -26.56 11.35 -29.64
CA ASN A 394 -27.44 10.52 -28.82
C ASN A 394 -28.63 11.30 -28.24
N LEU A 395 -28.45 12.58 -27.93
CA LEU A 395 -29.55 13.46 -27.53
C LEU A 395 -30.55 13.68 -28.69
N ALA A 396 -30.06 13.89 -29.91
CA ALA A 396 -30.89 14.09 -31.11
C ALA A 396 -31.71 12.84 -31.48
N LEU A 397 -31.19 11.65 -31.22
CA LEU A 397 -31.91 10.38 -31.41
C LEU A 397 -33.01 10.15 -30.36
N GLY A 398 -33.04 10.94 -29.29
CA GLY A 398 -34.09 10.88 -28.27
C GLY A 398 -35.44 11.40 -28.77
N PHE A 399 -36.53 10.78 -28.32
CA PHE A 399 -37.89 11.12 -28.79
C PHE A 399 -38.43 12.48 -28.28
N ARG A 400 -37.80 13.07 -27.26
CA ARG A 400 -38.32 14.28 -26.58
C ARG A 400 -37.86 15.60 -27.20
N LEU A 401 -36.80 15.58 -28.01
CA LEU A 401 -36.23 16.80 -28.58
C LEU A 401 -37.03 17.24 -29.81
N LYS A 402 -37.37 18.54 -29.90
CA LYS A 402 -38.10 19.13 -31.04
C LYS A 402 -37.17 19.40 -32.22
N ASN A 403 -36.06 20.12 -32.00
CA ASN A 403 -35.09 20.48 -33.06
C ASN A 403 -34.00 19.41 -33.23
N ARG A 404 -34.39 18.20 -33.64
CA ARG A 404 -33.44 17.07 -33.74
C ARG A 404 -32.37 17.28 -34.79
N HIS A 405 -32.72 17.82 -35.95
CA HIS A 405 -31.79 18.04 -37.05
C HIS A 405 -30.72 19.09 -36.72
N GLU A 406 -31.09 20.16 -36.01
CA GLU A 406 -30.15 21.18 -35.54
C GLU A 406 -29.14 20.59 -34.54
N CYS A 407 -29.64 19.86 -33.53
CA CYS A 407 -28.79 19.18 -32.55
C CYS A 407 -27.86 18.14 -33.21
N LEU A 408 -28.37 17.43 -34.22
CA LEU A 408 -27.59 16.49 -35.01
C LEU A 408 -26.45 17.19 -35.77
N ALA A 409 -26.75 18.30 -36.44
CA ALA A 409 -25.76 19.11 -37.15
C ALA A 409 -24.67 19.65 -36.20
N GLN A 410 -25.07 20.13 -35.02
CA GLN A 410 -24.13 20.53 -33.97
C GLN A 410 -23.24 19.37 -33.53
N GLY A 411 -23.81 18.17 -33.33
CA GLY A 411 -23.06 16.97 -32.98
C GLY A 411 -21.98 16.63 -34.01
N PHE A 412 -22.33 16.66 -35.31
CA PHE A 412 -21.36 16.44 -36.38
C PHE A 412 -20.30 17.55 -36.47
N ALA A 413 -20.63 18.81 -36.20
CA ALA A 413 -19.65 19.89 -36.20
C ALA A 413 -18.51 19.64 -35.19
N PHE A 414 -18.83 19.13 -34.00
CA PHE A 414 -17.81 18.73 -33.02
C PHE A 414 -16.98 17.53 -33.47
N LEU A 415 -17.60 16.53 -34.11
CA LEU A 415 -16.84 15.40 -34.66
C LEU A 415 -15.92 15.82 -35.82
N TYR A 416 -16.34 16.77 -36.65
CA TYR A 416 -15.49 17.34 -37.70
C TYR A 416 -14.33 18.16 -37.13
N ASN A 417 -14.57 18.89 -36.04
CA ASN A 417 -13.48 19.53 -35.31
C ASN A 417 -12.51 18.49 -34.72
N ASN A 418 -13.01 17.37 -34.20
CA ASN A 418 -12.18 16.25 -33.75
C ASN A 418 -11.29 15.69 -34.89
N ILE A 419 -11.84 15.46 -36.09
CA ILE A 419 -11.07 15.07 -37.27
C ILE A 419 -9.96 16.09 -37.57
N ARG A 420 -10.29 17.39 -37.54
CA ARG A 420 -9.33 18.47 -37.81
C ARG A 420 -8.17 18.46 -36.82
N ILE A 421 -8.46 18.34 -35.52
CA ILE A 421 -7.44 18.31 -34.47
C ILE A 421 -6.57 17.04 -34.60
N CYS A 422 -7.19 15.90 -34.88
CA CYS A 422 -6.50 14.62 -35.06
C CYS A 422 -5.82 14.45 -36.43
N SER A 423 -5.79 15.48 -37.28
CA SER A 423 -5.19 15.43 -38.62
C SER A 423 -5.67 14.24 -39.48
N ASN A 424 -6.97 13.95 -39.44
CA ASN A 424 -7.58 12.80 -40.13
C ASN A 424 -7.04 11.43 -39.70
N SER A 425 -6.74 11.24 -38.41
CA SER A 425 -6.36 9.93 -37.87
C SER A 425 -7.39 8.84 -38.18
N GLN A 426 -6.94 7.58 -38.19
CA GLN A 426 -7.80 6.43 -38.47
C GLN A 426 -8.98 6.37 -37.49
N GLU A 427 -8.72 6.60 -36.20
CA GLU A 427 -9.73 6.64 -35.15
C GLU A 427 -10.79 7.73 -35.37
N ALA A 428 -10.38 8.95 -35.73
CA ALA A 428 -11.31 10.06 -35.92
C ALA A 428 -12.26 9.81 -37.10
N LEU A 429 -11.73 9.27 -38.20
CA LEU A 429 -12.52 8.88 -39.38
C LEU A 429 -13.48 7.74 -39.04
N TYR A 430 -13.03 6.73 -38.30
CA TYR A 430 -13.88 5.62 -37.85
C TYR A 430 -15.02 6.10 -36.96
N ASN A 431 -14.75 7.02 -36.02
CA ASN A 431 -15.76 7.58 -35.14
C ASN A 431 -16.83 8.38 -35.91
N VAL A 432 -16.46 9.13 -36.94
CA VAL A 432 -17.42 9.81 -37.83
C VAL A 432 -18.21 8.81 -38.68
N ALA A 433 -17.57 7.77 -39.20
CA ALA A 433 -18.27 6.68 -39.90
C ALA A 433 -19.32 6.01 -39.00
N ARG A 434 -18.94 5.67 -37.76
CA ARG A 434 -19.86 5.13 -36.73
C ARG A 434 -20.99 6.11 -36.42
N ALA A 435 -20.72 7.41 -36.34
CA ALA A 435 -21.75 8.42 -36.12
C ALA A 435 -22.77 8.47 -37.27
N TYR A 436 -22.31 8.49 -38.53
CA TYR A 436 -23.18 8.42 -39.70
C TYR A 436 -24.02 7.14 -39.74
N HIS A 437 -23.40 6.00 -39.44
CA HIS A 437 -24.09 4.71 -39.37
C HIS A 437 -25.16 4.73 -38.27
N HIS A 438 -24.84 5.25 -37.08
CA HIS A 438 -25.74 5.33 -35.93
C HIS A 438 -27.01 6.14 -36.20
N VAL A 439 -26.92 7.16 -37.05
CA VAL A 439 -28.05 8.03 -37.40
C VAL A 439 -28.79 7.60 -38.68
N GLY A 440 -28.32 6.52 -39.33
CA GLY A 440 -28.95 5.94 -40.53
C GLY A 440 -28.48 6.52 -41.86
N LEU A 441 -27.47 7.40 -41.88
CA LEU A 441 -26.90 7.97 -43.12
C LEU A 441 -25.85 7.03 -43.72
N VAL A 442 -26.30 5.85 -44.12
CA VAL A 442 -25.44 4.70 -44.47
C VAL A 442 -24.50 4.94 -45.66
N THR A 443 -24.90 5.75 -46.64
CA THR A 443 -24.02 6.09 -47.79
C THR A 443 -22.80 6.88 -47.34
N HIS A 444 -22.97 7.82 -46.40
CA HIS A 444 -21.86 8.59 -45.85
C HIS A 444 -21.00 7.69 -44.94
N ALA A 445 -21.65 6.84 -44.13
CA ALA A 445 -20.95 5.87 -43.30
C ALA A 445 -20.03 4.97 -44.13
N ALA A 446 -20.52 4.42 -45.26
CA ALA A 446 -19.74 3.57 -46.15
C ALA A 446 -18.48 4.29 -46.67
N SER A 447 -18.63 5.51 -47.20
CA SER A 447 -17.50 6.31 -47.69
C SER A 447 -16.44 6.58 -46.61
N TYR A 448 -16.84 6.85 -45.36
CA TYR A 448 -15.88 7.04 -44.28
C TYR A 448 -15.25 5.72 -43.81
N TYR A 449 -15.96 4.59 -43.80
CA TYR A 449 -15.33 3.29 -43.53
C TYR A 449 -14.29 2.92 -44.59
N GLU A 450 -14.57 3.19 -45.87
CA GLU A 450 -13.61 2.98 -46.96
C GLU A 450 -12.33 3.82 -46.75
N LYS A 451 -12.46 5.08 -46.29
CA LYS A 451 -11.30 5.91 -45.91
C LYS A 451 -10.50 5.30 -44.75
N VAL A 452 -11.17 4.70 -43.77
CA VAL A 452 -10.50 4.00 -42.65
C VAL A 452 -9.73 2.77 -43.16
N LEU A 453 -10.32 2.00 -44.09
CA LEU A 453 -9.68 0.84 -44.71
C LEU A 453 -8.43 1.20 -45.52
N ALA A 454 -8.39 2.40 -46.09
CA ALA A 454 -7.24 2.91 -46.84
C ALA A 454 -6.06 3.37 -45.95
N ILE A 455 -6.25 3.53 -44.64
CA ILE A 455 -5.21 3.99 -43.71
C ILE A 455 -4.63 2.80 -42.95
N TYR A 456 -3.30 2.68 -42.97
CA TYR A 456 -2.56 1.68 -42.19
C TYR A 456 -1.89 2.38 -41.00
N GLU A 457 -2.39 2.14 -39.78
CA GLU A 457 -1.70 2.56 -38.56
C GLU A 457 -0.66 1.50 -38.14
N LYS A 458 0.55 1.95 -37.77
CA LYS A 458 1.59 1.08 -37.22
C LYS A 458 1.23 0.70 -35.78
N GLU A 459 1.67 -0.48 -35.35
CA GLU A 459 1.55 -0.91 -33.96
C GLU A 459 2.19 0.12 -33.01
N TYR A 460 1.41 0.62 -32.06
CA TYR A 460 1.90 1.53 -31.04
C TYR A 460 2.27 0.75 -29.77
N PRO A 461 3.47 0.97 -29.20
CA PRO A 461 3.75 0.55 -27.84
C PRO A 461 2.83 1.34 -26.90
N MET A 462 2.20 0.65 -25.95
CA MET A 462 1.32 1.29 -24.96
C MET A 462 2.02 2.49 -24.31
N PRO A 463 1.41 3.69 -24.24
CA PRO A 463 2.00 4.82 -23.53
C PRO A 463 2.32 4.42 -22.09
N LYS A 464 3.56 4.65 -21.64
CA LYS A 464 3.95 4.40 -20.24
C LYS A 464 3.09 5.28 -19.33
N LEU A 465 2.20 4.68 -18.55
CA LEU A 465 1.51 5.41 -17.49
C LEU A 465 2.57 5.77 -16.44
N THR A 466 2.67 7.04 -16.06
CA THR A 466 3.75 7.61 -15.22
C THR A 466 3.92 6.97 -13.82
N ASN A 467 3.06 6.01 -13.45
CA ASN A 467 3.05 5.36 -12.14
C ASN A 467 3.45 3.88 -12.19
N GLU A 468 3.82 3.34 -13.36
CA GLU A 468 4.22 1.95 -13.50
C GLU A 468 5.72 1.79 -13.28
N ASP A 469 6.12 0.81 -12.47
CA ASP A 469 7.53 0.56 -12.15
C ASP A 469 8.32 0.23 -13.43
N PRO A 470 9.47 0.89 -13.67
CA PRO A 470 10.32 0.59 -14.83
C PRO A 470 10.91 -0.83 -14.82
N ASN A 471 10.82 -1.56 -13.69
CA ASN A 471 11.36 -2.90 -13.51
C ASN A 471 10.34 -4.04 -13.73
N VAL A 472 9.06 -3.76 -14.01
CA VAL A 472 8.13 -4.82 -14.46
C VAL A 472 8.28 -4.96 -15.97
N GLY A 473 9.32 -5.71 -16.37
CA GLY A 473 9.54 -6.17 -17.73
C GLY A 473 8.52 -7.22 -18.17
N GLU A 474 7.22 -6.92 -18.06
CA GLU A 474 6.25 -7.63 -18.88
C GLU A 474 6.46 -7.14 -20.30
N GLU A 475 6.77 -8.04 -21.23
CA GLU A 475 6.63 -7.84 -22.67
C GLU A 475 5.21 -7.35 -22.94
N ARG A 476 5.00 -6.03 -22.88
CA ARG A 476 3.71 -5.42 -23.20
C ARG A 476 3.51 -5.66 -24.67
N LYS A 477 2.70 -6.67 -24.99
CA LYS A 477 2.29 -6.96 -26.35
C LYS A 477 1.84 -5.64 -26.98
N PRO A 478 2.38 -5.25 -28.15
CA PRO A 478 1.91 -4.07 -28.85
C PRO A 478 0.40 -4.18 -28.97
N VAL A 479 -0.30 -3.12 -28.54
CA VAL A 479 -1.75 -3.08 -28.74
C VAL A 479 -1.94 -2.75 -30.20
N ASN A 480 -2.53 -3.69 -30.93
CA ASN A 480 -2.95 -3.42 -32.28
C ASN A 480 -4.13 -2.43 -32.22
N CYS A 481 -3.85 -1.16 -32.48
CA CYS A 481 -4.84 -0.09 -32.53
C CYS A 481 -5.50 0.06 -33.91
N ASP A 482 -5.22 -0.85 -34.84
CA ASP A 482 -5.76 -0.82 -36.20
C ASP A 482 -7.27 -1.10 -36.22
N LEU A 483 -8.05 -0.10 -36.63
CA LEU A 483 -9.52 -0.16 -36.68
C LEU A 483 -10.08 -0.69 -38.01
N ARG A 484 -9.23 -1.18 -38.92
CA ARG A 484 -9.68 -1.69 -40.23
C ARG A 484 -10.62 -2.88 -40.11
N LYS A 485 -10.40 -3.77 -39.14
CA LYS A 485 -11.27 -4.94 -38.93
C LYS A 485 -12.67 -4.51 -38.50
N GLU A 486 -12.76 -3.55 -37.57
CA GLU A 486 -14.00 -2.97 -37.10
C GLU A 486 -14.71 -2.17 -38.20
N ALA A 487 -13.96 -1.42 -39.01
CA ALA A 487 -14.49 -0.70 -40.16
C ALA A 487 -15.06 -1.67 -41.23
N ALA A 488 -14.30 -2.70 -41.59
CA ALA A 488 -14.70 -3.74 -42.53
C ALA A 488 -15.95 -4.49 -42.05
N HIS A 489 -16.01 -4.83 -40.76
CA HIS A 489 -17.20 -5.46 -40.18
C HIS A 489 -18.44 -4.57 -40.30
N ASN A 490 -18.34 -3.28 -39.96
CA ASN A 490 -19.46 -2.35 -40.07
C ASN A 490 -19.86 -2.08 -41.53
N LEU A 491 -18.90 -1.99 -42.45
CA LEU A 491 -19.14 -1.82 -43.88
C LEU A 491 -19.84 -3.05 -44.47
N HIS A 492 -19.43 -4.26 -44.08
CA HIS A 492 -20.11 -5.50 -44.42
C HIS A 492 -21.59 -5.48 -44.03
N LEU A 493 -21.92 -4.98 -42.83
CA LEU A 493 -23.32 -4.89 -42.38
C LEU A 493 -24.15 -3.96 -43.27
N ILE A 494 -23.57 -2.85 -43.72
CA ILE A 494 -24.22 -1.92 -44.66
C ILE A 494 -24.48 -2.63 -46.00
N TYR A 495 -23.46 -3.26 -46.59
CA TYR A 495 -23.60 -3.96 -47.88
C TYR A 495 -24.60 -5.11 -47.79
N LYS A 496 -24.57 -5.89 -46.71
CA LYS A 496 -25.53 -6.97 -46.45
C LYS A 496 -26.96 -6.44 -46.37
N HIS A 497 -27.19 -5.32 -45.67
CA HIS A 497 -28.53 -4.73 -45.56
C HIS A 497 -29.03 -4.17 -46.90
N SER A 498 -28.13 -3.67 -47.74
CA SER A 498 -28.46 -3.19 -49.09
C SER A 498 -28.71 -4.30 -50.12
N GLY A 499 -28.46 -5.58 -49.78
CA GLY A 499 -28.56 -6.72 -50.71
C GLY A 499 -27.31 -6.98 -51.56
N ALA A 500 -26.24 -6.20 -51.38
CA ALA A 500 -24.96 -6.37 -52.07
C ALA A 500 -24.11 -7.49 -51.40
N PHE A 501 -24.59 -8.73 -51.46
CA PHE A 501 -23.98 -9.86 -50.76
C PHE A 501 -22.55 -10.19 -51.22
N ASP A 502 -22.23 -9.96 -52.49
CA ASP A 502 -20.88 -10.18 -53.03
C ASP A 502 -19.86 -9.22 -52.41
N LEU A 503 -20.16 -7.92 -52.41
CA LEU A 503 -19.33 -6.90 -51.76
C LEU A 503 -19.22 -7.17 -50.25
N ALA A 504 -20.32 -7.57 -49.62
CA ALA A 504 -20.33 -7.91 -48.21
C ALA A 504 -19.37 -9.08 -47.89
N ARG A 505 -19.32 -10.11 -48.74
CA ARG A 505 -18.37 -11.23 -48.60
C ARG A 505 -16.94 -10.80 -48.88
N GLN A 506 -16.73 -10.01 -49.92
CA GLN A 506 -15.41 -9.56 -50.35
C GLN A 506 -14.72 -8.73 -49.25
N VAL A 507 -15.41 -7.73 -48.67
CA VAL A 507 -14.84 -6.90 -47.60
C VAL A 507 -14.35 -7.72 -46.40
N LEU A 508 -15.10 -8.75 -45.99
CA LEU A 508 -14.66 -9.64 -44.91
C LEU A 508 -13.46 -10.49 -45.31
N LYS A 509 -13.42 -10.98 -46.55
CA LYS A 509 -12.30 -11.78 -47.07
C LYS A 509 -11.01 -10.95 -47.10
N ASP A 510 -11.10 -9.70 -47.53
CA ASP A 510 -9.95 -8.84 -47.77
C ASP A 510 -9.37 -8.26 -46.48
N HIS A 511 -10.19 -8.05 -45.43
CA HIS A 511 -9.77 -7.32 -44.23
C HIS A 511 -9.94 -8.06 -42.90
N CYS A 512 -10.75 -9.13 -42.84
CA CYS A 512 -11.09 -9.83 -41.60
C CYS A 512 -10.59 -11.28 -41.55
N THR A 513 -9.70 -11.68 -42.44
CA THR A 513 -9.05 -13.00 -42.43
C THR A 513 -7.86 -13.03 -41.44
N PHE A 514 -7.65 -14.20 -40.80
CA PHE A 514 -6.66 -14.41 -39.74
C PHE A 514 -5.29 -14.83 -40.28
#